data_AF-A0A1I6P2H9-F1
#
_entry.id   AF-A0A1I6P2H9-F1
#
_cell.length_a   1.000
_cell.length_b   1.000
_cell.length_c   1.000
_cell.angle_alpha   90.00
_cell.angle_beta   90.00
_cell.angle_gamma   90.00
#
_symmetry.space_group_name_H-M   'P 1'
#
loop_
_entity.id
_entity.type
_entity.pdbx_description
1 polymer ?
#
loop_
_entity_poly.entity_id
_entity_poly.type
_entity_poly.pdbx_seq_one_letter_code
_entity_poly.pdbx_strand_id
1 'polypeptide(L)'
;MEDARVDNAIAWAEHHLGSTAYATRCLAFAEDAYERANHLELFGGDTAHESATAYEAATREGVPPRGAFVFFDSVGELFGTRRNWGHVGIALGEGRIIHAWDRVRVDTAAAIEALTPPPGWDRPRAAGWAPVERVLRGSRPRRWDTGTTAADAARHDQTTRFGGGGAVPGEA
;
A
#
# COMPACT_ATOMS: atom_id res chain seq x y z
N MET A 1 -5.28 -19.50 -12.29
CA MET A 1 -6.11 -18.96 -11.17
C MET A 1 -5.35 -17.86 -10.44
N GLU A 2 -4.08 -18.08 -10.12
CA GLU A 2 -3.12 -17.06 -9.64
C GLU A 2 -3.03 -15.86 -10.58
N ASP A 3 -2.71 -16.11 -11.85
CA ASP A 3 -2.51 -15.07 -12.88
C ASP A 3 -3.74 -14.18 -13.05
N ALA A 4 -4.94 -14.76 -13.01
CA ALA A 4 -6.19 -13.99 -13.11
C ALA A 4 -6.36 -13.02 -11.93
N ARG A 5 -5.93 -13.39 -10.72
CA ARG A 5 -6.00 -12.50 -9.55
C ARG A 5 -5.01 -11.36 -9.65
N VAL A 6 -3.81 -11.67 -10.13
CA VAL A 6 -2.75 -10.69 -10.42
C VAL A 6 -3.24 -9.69 -11.48
N ASP A 7 -3.82 -10.17 -12.57
CA ASP A 7 -4.31 -9.31 -13.65
C ASP A 7 -5.47 -8.43 -13.20
N ASN A 8 -6.42 -8.97 -12.44
CA ASN A 8 -7.50 -8.19 -11.84
C ASN A 8 -6.95 -7.08 -10.92
N ALA A 9 -6.00 -7.42 -10.06
CA ALA A 9 -5.40 -6.47 -9.12
C ALA A 9 -4.63 -5.37 -9.83
N ILE A 10 -3.86 -5.72 -10.86
CA ILE A 10 -3.10 -4.75 -11.65
C ILE A 10 -4.04 -3.85 -12.45
N ALA A 11 -5.05 -4.39 -13.12
CA ALA A 11 -6.03 -3.60 -13.84
C ALA A 11 -6.77 -2.61 -12.90
N TRP A 12 -7.10 -3.06 -11.70
CA TRP A 12 -7.68 -2.21 -10.66
C TRP A 12 -6.70 -1.10 -10.24
N ALA A 13 -5.43 -1.43 -10.01
CA ALA A 13 -4.42 -0.47 -9.59
C ALA A 13 -4.16 0.58 -10.68
N GLU A 14 -4.08 0.16 -11.94
CA GLU A 14 -3.91 1.03 -13.11
C GLU A 14 -5.12 1.96 -13.30
N HIS A 15 -6.34 1.50 -13.02
CA HIS A 15 -7.54 2.35 -13.04
C HIS A 15 -7.46 3.51 -12.04
N HIS A 16 -6.68 3.36 -10.96
CA HIS A 16 -6.49 4.38 -9.94
C HIS A 16 -5.27 5.28 -10.18
N LEU A 17 -4.54 5.11 -11.28
CA LEU A 17 -3.35 5.89 -11.59
C LEU A 17 -3.64 7.40 -11.54
N GLY A 18 -2.79 8.16 -10.85
CA GLY A 18 -2.94 9.59 -10.64
C GLY A 18 -3.87 9.98 -9.48
N SER A 19 -4.64 9.04 -8.91
CA SER A 19 -5.52 9.32 -7.78
C SER A 19 -4.74 9.72 -6.53
N THR A 20 -5.24 10.72 -5.80
CA THR A 20 -4.72 11.13 -4.48
C THR A 20 -5.50 10.49 -3.32
N ALA A 21 -6.53 9.68 -3.59
CA ALA A 21 -7.37 9.05 -2.57
C ALA A 21 -6.59 8.15 -1.61
N TYR A 22 -5.46 7.61 -2.08
CA TYR A 22 -4.56 6.74 -1.31
C TYR A 22 -3.25 7.43 -0.90
N ALA A 23 -3.19 8.77 -0.95
CA ALA A 23 -2.00 9.49 -0.51
C ALA A 23 -1.63 9.07 0.92
N THR A 24 -0.35 8.76 1.14
CA THR A 24 0.21 8.24 2.40
C THR A 24 -0.40 6.92 2.90
N ARG A 25 -1.11 6.17 2.05
CA ARG A 25 -1.79 4.90 2.40
C ARG A 25 -1.38 3.77 1.45
N CYS A 26 -0.08 3.57 1.28
CA CYS A 26 0.49 2.59 0.34
C CYS A 26 0.03 1.15 0.58
N LEU A 27 -0.03 0.71 1.85
CA LEU A 27 -0.49 -0.64 2.18
C LEU A 27 -1.96 -0.83 1.84
N ALA A 28 -2.83 0.08 2.28
CA ALA A 28 -4.26 0.00 1.97
C ALA A 28 -4.52 0.00 0.45
N PHE A 29 -3.74 0.76 -0.33
CA PHE A 29 -3.82 0.72 -1.79
C PHE A 29 -3.47 -0.66 -2.36
N ALA A 30 -2.34 -1.23 -1.92
CA ALA A 30 -1.88 -2.53 -2.41
C ALA A 30 -2.84 -3.66 -2.01
N GLU A 31 -3.40 -3.60 -0.80
CA GLU A 31 -4.41 -4.54 -0.31
C GLU A 31 -5.73 -4.38 -1.07
N ASP A 32 -6.30 -3.17 -1.15
CA ASP A 32 -7.54 -2.90 -1.89
C ASP A 32 -7.45 -3.37 -3.34
N ALA A 33 -6.30 -3.21 -4.00
CA ALA A 33 -6.10 -3.69 -5.36
C ALA A 33 -6.36 -5.19 -5.50
N TYR A 34 -5.84 -6.01 -4.60
CA TYR A 34 -6.11 -7.45 -4.60
C TYR A 34 -7.48 -7.79 -4.04
N GLU A 35 -7.88 -7.15 -2.95
CA GLU A 35 -9.11 -7.44 -2.22
C GLU A 35 -10.36 -7.10 -3.02
N ARG A 36 -10.45 -5.86 -3.53
CA ARG A 36 -11.62 -5.34 -4.26
C ARG A 36 -11.80 -6.05 -5.58
N ALA A 37 -10.71 -6.20 -6.33
CA ALA A 37 -10.74 -6.77 -7.67
C ALA A 37 -11.03 -8.28 -7.66
N ASN A 38 -10.76 -8.97 -6.54
CA ASN A 38 -10.92 -10.42 -6.44
C ASN A 38 -11.98 -10.88 -5.41
N HIS A 39 -12.67 -9.94 -4.75
CA HIS A 39 -13.63 -10.25 -3.68
C HIS A 39 -13.02 -11.08 -2.55
N LEU A 40 -11.82 -10.65 -2.13
CA LEU A 40 -11.05 -11.27 -1.06
C LEU A 40 -10.81 -10.26 0.07
N GLU A 41 -10.42 -10.80 1.21
CA GLU A 41 -9.78 -10.12 2.32
C GLU A 41 -8.41 -10.75 2.51
N LEU A 42 -7.38 -9.92 2.55
CA LEU A 42 -6.00 -10.26 2.83
C LEU A 42 -5.72 -10.06 4.32
N PHE A 43 -4.67 -10.71 4.80
CA PHE A 43 -4.23 -10.58 6.18
C PHE A 43 -2.75 -10.21 6.21
N GLY A 44 -2.47 -8.98 6.64
CA GLY A 44 -1.15 -8.39 6.82
C GLY A 44 -0.97 -7.82 8.22
N GLY A 45 -0.02 -6.90 8.38
CA GLY A 45 0.11 -6.07 9.58
C GLY A 45 -0.59 -4.72 9.43
N ASP A 46 -0.53 -3.88 10.46
CA ASP A 46 -1.14 -2.55 10.46
C ASP A 46 -0.31 -1.52 9.65
N THR A 47 0.91 -1.91 9.27
CA THR A 47 1.86 -1.10 8.51
C THR A 47 2.55 -1.91 7.43
N ALA A 48 3.08 -1.25 6.39
CA ALA A 48 3.79 -1.93 5.32
C ALA A 48 5.03 -2.68 5.85
N HIS A 49 5.70 -2.15 6.88
CA HIS A 49 6.84 -2.83 7.52
C HIS A 49 6.41 -4.10 8.27
N GLU A 50 5.31 -4.06 9.01
CA GLU A 50 4.76 -5.23 9.69
C GLU A 50 4.30 -6.29 8.68
N SER A 51 3.65 -5.90 7.59
CA SER A 51 3.30 -6.79 6.48
C SER A 51 4.54 -7.40 5.81
N ALA A 52 5.59 -6.61 5.56
CA ALA A 52 6.86 -7.10 5.02
C ALA A 52 7.47 -8.20 5.90
N THR A 53 7.44 -8.00 7.22
CA THR A 53 7.92 -8.97 8.21
C THR A 53 7.05 -10.23 8.20
N ALA A 54 5.73 -10.07 8.23
CA ALA A 54 4.77 -11.18 8.21
C ALA A 54 4.86 -12.02 6.93
N TYR A 55 5.23 -11.42 5.81
CA TYR A 55 5.42 -12.08 4.53
C TYR A 55 6.86 -12.52 4.25
N GLU A 56 7.79 -12.29 5.18
CA GLU A 56 9.21 -12.64 5.06
C GLU A 56 9.86 -12.00 3.82
N ALA A 57 9.51 -10.76 3.50
CA ALA A 57 9.95 -10.07 2.29
C ALA A 57 11.49 -9.94 2.21
N ALA A 58 12.15 -9.72 3.35
CA ALA A 58 13.60 -9.58 3.45
C ALA A 58 14.38 -10.84 3.05
N THR A 59 13.73 -12.01 2.95
CA THR A 59 14.36 -13.26 2.48
C THR A 59 14.49 -13.33 0.95
N ARG A 60 13.98 -12.32 0.24
CA ARG A 60 13.88 -12.31 -1.22
C ARG A 60 14.43 -11.02 -1.78
N GLU A 61 15.43 -11.18 -2.61
CA GLU A 61 16.11 -10.09 -3.33
C GLU A 61 15.95 -10.28 -4.84
N GLY A 62 16.49 -9.35 -5.63
CA GLY A 62 16.43 -9.40 -7.09
C GLY A 62 15.11 -8.86 -7.65
N VAL A 63 14.83 -9.23 -8.91
CA VAL A 63 13.69 -8.67 -9.66
C VAL A 63 12.38 -9.35 -9.21
N PRO A 64 11.43 -8.61 -8.64
CA PRO A 64 10.15 -9.17 -8.21
C PRO A 64 9.32 -9.61 -9.42
N PRO A 65 8.64 -10.77 -9.37
CA PRO A 65 7.71 -11.17 -10.42
C PRO A 65 6.48 -10.26 -10.44
N ARG A 66 5.79 -10.19 -11.58
CA ARG A 66 4.53 -9.45 -11.73
C ARG A 66 3.53 -9.91 -10.65
N GLY A 67 2.86 -8.95 -10.01
CA GLY A 67 1.91 -9.17 -8.93
C GLY A 67 2.53 -9.21 -7.53
N ALA A 68 3.84 -9.38 -7.38
CA ALA A 68 4.49 -9.38 -6.07
C ALA A 68 4.35 -8.05 -5.33
N PHE A 69 4.28 -8.12 -4.00
CA PHE A 69 4.37 -6.93 -3.16
C PHE A 69 5.84 -6.58 -2.98
N VAL A 70 6.22 -5.35 -3.30
CA VAL A 70 7.58 -4.84 -3.18
C VAL A 70 7.65 -3.87 -2.02
N PHE A 71 8.50 -4.16 -1.05
CA PHE A 71 8.57 -3.43 0.20
C PHE A 71 9.83 -2.55 0.27
N PHE A 72 9.68 -1.43 0.95
CA PHE A 72 10.75 -0.50 1.26
C PHE A 72 10.66 -0.15 2.74
N ASP A 73 11.80 -0.04 3.41
CA ASP A 73 11.88 0.61 4.70
C ASP A 73 11.60 2.10 4.51
N SER A 74 10.75 2.65 5.37
CA SER A 74 10.38 4.07 5.36
C SER A 74 10.25 4.51 6.81
N VAL A 75 11.33 5.11 7.32
CA VAL A 75 11.44 5.56 8.71
C VAL A 75 11.03 7.00 8.80
N GLY A 76 10.12 7.32 9.72
CA GLY A 76 9.73 8.69 9.95
C GLY A 76 8.81 8.85 11.14
N GLU A 77 8.45 10.10 11.40
CA GLU A 77 7.60 10.46 12.52
C GLU A 77 6.12 10.45 12.11
N LEU A 78 5.32 9.70 12.86
CA LEU A 78 3.87 9.67 12.74
C LEU A 78 3.27 9.50 14.13
N PHE A 79 2.25 10.30 14.46
CA PHE A 79 1.62 10.30 15.79
C PHE A 79 2.62 10.43 16.96
N GLY A 80 3.64 11.28 16.79
CA GLY A 80 4.69 11.52 17.79
C GLY A 80 5.67 10.37 18.00
N THR A 81 5.62 9.32 17.16
CA THR A 81 6.53 8.18 17.23
C THR A 81 7.35 8.08 15.95
N ARG A 82 8.68 8.11 16.09
CA ARG A 82 9.60 7.80 14.98
C ARG A 82 9.88 6.30 14.94
N ARG A 83 9.46 5.64 13.86
CA ARG A 83 9.76 4.21 13.61
C ARG A 83 9.73 3.91 12.12
N ASN A 84 10.07 2.68 11.74
CA ASN A 84 9.87 2.18 10.40
C ASN A 84 8.39 1.84 10.17
N TRP A 85 7.71 2.62 9.34
CA TRP A 85 6.33 2.37 8.92
C TRP A 85 6.27 1.55 7.62
N GLY A 86 7.37 1.54 6.88
CA GLY A 86 7.51 0.89 5.59
C GLY A 86 6.77 1.61 4.47
N HIS A 87 7.01 1.14 3.26
CA HIS A 87 6.29 1.50 2.05
C HIS A 87 6.14 0.26 1.16
N VAL A 88 5.05 0.18 0.40
CA VAL A 88 4.76 -0.98 -0.44
C VAL A 88 4.17 -0.57 -1.78
N GLY A 89 4.46 -1.36 -2.81
CA GLY A 89 3.83 -1.29 -4.13
C GLY A 89 3.64 -2.68 -4.74
N ILE A 90 2.96 -2.74 -5.88
CA ILE A 90 2.72 -3.97 -6.63
C ILE A 90 3.64 -3.97 -7.87
N ALA A 91 4.42 -5.03 -8.05
CA ALA A 91 5.25 -5.20 -9.23
C ALA A 91 4.39 -5.42 -10.48
N LEU A 92 4.62 -4.63 -11.53
CA LEU A 92 3.94 -4.78 -12.83
C LEU A 92 4.69 -5.73 -13.78
N GLY A 93 5.92 -6.11 -13.42
CA GLY A 93 6.91 -6.73 -14.29
C GLY A 93 7.94 -5.72 -14.79
N GLU A 94 9.07 -6.21 -15.31
CA GLU A 94 10.13 -5.39 -15.93
C GLU A 94 10.70 -4.28 -14.99
N GLY A 95 10.70 -4.53 -13.68
CA GLY A 95 11.19 -3.58 -12.68
C GLY A 95 10.27 -2.36 -12.43
N ARG A 96 9.06 -2.34 -12.99
CA ARG A 96 8.04 -1.31 -12.75
C ARG A 96 7.18 -1.68 -11.54
N ILE A 97 6.86 -0.69 -10.72
CA ILE A 97 6.11 -0.85 -9.47
C ILE A 97 5.01 0.22 -9.44
N ILE A 98 3.75 -0.18 -9.30
CA ILE A 98 2.65 0.75 -9.02
C ILE A 98 2.46 0.88 -7.51
N HIS A 99 2.38 2.11 -7.01
CA HIS A 99 2.25 2.38 -5.58
C HIS A 99 1.56 3.73 -5.32
N ALA A 100 1.06 3.91 -4.11
CA ALA A 100 0.53 5.18 -3.65
C ALA A 100 1.56 5.91 -2.77
N TRP A 101 1.95 7.13 -3.15
CA TRP A 101 2.83 8.00 -2.37
C TRP A 101 2.12 9.31 -2.02
N ASP A 102 2.30 10.36 -2.84
CA ASP A 102 1.47 11.56 -2.91
C ASP A 102 0.22 11.34 -3.76
N ARG A 103 0.37 10.49 -4.77
CA ARG A 103 -0.66 9.97 -5.66
C ARG A 103 -0.31 8.53 -6.03
N VAL A 104 -1.26 7.83 -6.64
CA VAL A 104 -0.96 6.56 -7.30
C VAL A 104 -0.09 6.84 -8.51
N ARG A 105 1.07 6.18 -8.59
CA ARG A 105 2.06 6.37 -9.64
C ARG A 105 2.83 5.08 -9.91
N VAL A 106 3.51 5.05 -11.04
CA VAL A 106 4.40 3.94 -11.43
C VAL A 106 5.82 4.46 -11.40
N ASP A 107 6.68 3.76 -10.67
CA ASP A 107 8.10 4.05 -10.57
C ASP A 107 8.92 2.76 -10.62
N THR A 108 10.23 2.89 -10.80
CA THR A 108 11.18 1.80 -10.53
C THR A 108 11.59 1.82 -9.06
N ALA A 109 12.17 0.72 -8.56
CA ALA A 109 12.69 0.69 -7.18
C ALA A 109 13.68 1.83 -6.90
N ALA A 110 14.62 2.08 -7.82
CA ALA A 110 15.58 3.18 -7.70
C ALA A 110 14.91 4.57 -7.68
N ALA A 111 13.85 4.76 -8.48
CA ALA A 111 13.09 6.01 -8.46
C ALA A 111 12.33 6.19 -7.14
N ILE A 112 11.81 5.12 -6.54
CA ILE A 112 11.17 5.13 -5.21
C ILE A 112 12.18 5.53 -4.12
N GLU A 113 13.38 4.95 -4.11
CA GLU A 113 14.45 5.30 -3.16
C GLU A 113 14.95 6.75 -3.33
N ALA A 114 14.78 7.33 -4.52
CA ALA A 114 15.12 8.72 -4.83
C ALA A 114 13.98 9.71 -4.53
N LEU A 115 12.79 9.25 -4.14
CA LEU A 115 11.67 10.14 -3.82
C LEU A 115 12.04 11.08 -2.67
N THR A 116 11.52 12.31 -2.75
CA THR A 116 11.63 13.25 -1.64
C THR A 116 10.56 12.90 -0.61
N PRO A 117 10.96 12.49 0.60
CA PRO A 117 10.01 12.19 1.65
C PRO A 117 9.46 13.48 2.29
N PRO A 118 8.30 13.40 2.96
CA PRO A 118 7.81 14.53 3.74
C PRO A 118 8.79 14.89 4.88
N PRO A 119 8.71 16.12 5.43
CA PRO A 119 9.55 16.52 6.56
C PRO A 119 9.48 15.51 7.72
N GLY A 120 10.63 15.19 8.31
CA GLY A 120 10.74 14.21 9.40
C GLY A 120 10.83 12.75 8.97
N TRP A 121 10.80 12.46 7.66
CA TRP A 121 10.93 11.13 7.10
C TRP A 121 12.25 10.94 6.35
N ASP A 122 12.81 9.74 6.46
CA ASP A 122 13.97 9.31 5.71
C ASP A 122 13.57 8.85 4.30
N ARG A 123 14.52 8.81 3.38
CA ARG A 123 14.27 8.26 2.04
C ARG A 123 13.97 6.76 2.13
N PRO A 124 13.04 6.25 1.30
CA PRO A 124 12.77 4.82 1.24
C PRO A 124 14.02 4.02 0.88
N ARG A 125 14.13 2.78 1.38
CA ARG A 125 15.19 1.84 1.04
C ARG A 125 14.59 0.48 0.73
N ALA A 126 15.05 -0.22 -0.31
CA ALA A 126 14.51 -1.53 -0.64
C ALA A 126 14.61 -2.51 0.55
N ALA A 127 13.50 -3.17 0.88
CA ALA A 127 13.38 -4.12 2.00
C ALA A 127 13.00 -5.54 1.54
N GLY A 128 13.06 -5.79 0.24
CA GLY A 128 12.73 -7.08 -0.38
C GLY A 128 11.31 -7.13 -0.94
N TRP A 129 10.85 -8.33 -1.28
CA TRP A 129 9.55 -8.53 -1.91
C TRP A 129 8.88 -9.83 -1.47
N ALA A 130 7.54 -9.88 -1.53
CA ALA A 130 6.76 -11.06 -1.21
C ALA A 130 5.99 -11.56 -2.46
N PRO A 131 6.07 -12.86 -2.78
CA PRO A 131 5.32 -13.44 -3.88
C PRO A 131 3.81 -13.42 -3.57
N VAL A 132 2.98 -13.34 -4.61
CA VAL A 132 1.52 -13.25 -4.45
C VAL A 132 0.95 -14.47 -3.72
N GLU A 133 1.52 -15.66 -3.90
CA GLU A 133 1.15 -16.88 -3.17
C GLU A 133 1.30 -16.70 -1.65
N ARG A 134 2.32 -15.95 -1.22
CA ARG A 134 2.57 -15.66 0.19
C ARG A 134 1.60 -14.63 0.74
N VAL A 135 1.31 -13.59 -0.03
CA VAL A 135 0.35 -12.52 0.32
C VAL A 135 -1.07 -13.07 0.41
N LEU A 136 -1.46 -13.95 -0.52
CA LEU A 136 -2.80 -14.54 -0.56
C LEU A 136 -3.01 -15.67 0.46
N ARG A 137 -1.96 -16.10 1.18
CA ARG A 137 -2.04 -17.21 2.13
C ARG A 137 -2.99 -16.87 3.28
N GLY A 138 -4.05 -17.65 3.44
CA GLY A 138 -5.05 -17.45 4.48
C GLY A 138 -6.13 -16.40 4.15
N SER A 139 -6.08 -15.82 2.94
CA SER A 139 -7.13 -14.93 2.43
C SER A 139 -8.49 -15.60 2.43
N ARG A 140 -9.54 -14.79 2.62
CA ARG A 140 -10.93 -15.27 2.71
C ARG A 140 -11.81 -14.52 1.71
N PRO A 141 -12.87 -15.16 1.18
CA PRO A 141 -13.86 -14.43 0.39
C PRO A 141 -14.50 -13.31 1.21
N ARG A 142 -14.57 -12.11 0.63
CA ARG A 142 -15.22 -10.94 1.21
C ARG A 142 -16.04 -10.23 0.16
N ARG A 143 -17.27 -9.85 0.51
CA ARG A 143 -18.11 -8.99 -0.33
C ARG A 143 -17.85 -7.54 0.04
N TRP A 144 -17.51 -6.74 -0.96
CA TRP A 144 -17.36 -5.30 -0.84
C TRP A 144 -18.68 -4.65 -1.26
N ASP A 145 -19.17 -3.71 -0.47
CA ASP A 145 -20.37 -2.95 -0.83
C ASP A 145 -20.09 -2.10 -2.09
N THR A 146 -21.02 -2.13 -3.05
CA THR A 146 -20.95 -1.35 -4.29
C THR A 146 -21.42 0.09 -4.12
N GLY A 147 -22.00 0.46 -2.97
CA GLY A 147 -22.52 1.81 -2.69
C GLY A 147 -21.45 2.88 -2.46
N THR A 148 -20.21 2.49 -2.13
CA THR A 148 -19.09 3.40 -1.86
C THR A 148 -17.87 2.93 -2.66
N THR A 149 -17.29 3.78 -3.50
CA THR A 149 -16.09 3.39 -4.25
C THR A 149 -14.91 3.18 -3.28
N ALA A 150 -13.93 2.37 -3.68
CA ALA A 150 -12.74 2.17 -2.85
C ALA A 150 -11.99 3.49 -2.60
N ALA A 151 -11.94 4.37 -3.61
CA ALA A 151 -11.40 5.71 -3.46
C ALA A 151 -12.19 6.57 -2.45
N ASP A 152 -13.52 6.47 -2.39
CA ASP A 152 -14.35 7.17 -1.39
C ASP A 152 -14.07 6.65 0.01
N ALA A 153 -14.01 5.32 0.17
CA ALA A 153 -13.68 4.69 1.44
C ALA A 153 -12.27 5.09 1.92
N ALA A 154 -11.28 5.04 1.03
CA ALA A 154 -9.90 5.45 1.34
C ALA A 154 -9.80 6.93 1.76
N ARG A 155 -10.53 7.82 1.08
CA ARG A 155 -10.62 9.25 1.44
C ARG A 155 -11.28 9.47 2.80
N HIS A 156 -12.37 8.75 3.06
CA HIS A 156 -13.05 8.81 4.36
C HIS A 156 -12.11 8.39 5.48
N ASP A 157 -11.44 7.24 5.35
CA ASP A 157 -10.52 6.74 6.36
C ASP A 157 -9.31 7.66 6.54
N GLN A 158 -8.79 8.27 5.48
CA GLN A 158 -7.72 9.26 5.56
C GLN A 158 -8.16 10.46 6.39
N THR A 159 -9.38 10.95 6.15
CA THR A 159 -9.97 12.07 6.89
C THR A 159 -10.19 11.70 8.36
N THR A 160 -10.69 10.51 8.66
CA THR A 160 -10.90 10.07 10.04
C THR A 160 -9.57 9.89 10.79
N ARG A 161 -8.55 9.33 10.12
CA ARG A 161 -7.23 9.04 10.74
C ARG A 161 -6.40 10.30 11.01
N PHE A 162 -6.55 11.35 10.20
CA PHE A 162 -5.73 12.57 10.31
C PHE A 162 -6.53 13.85 10.65
N GLY A 163 -7.86 13.83 10.53
CA GLY A 163 -8.74 14.98 10.71
C GLY A 163 -9.36 15.13 12.10
N GLY A 164 -8.99 14.28 13.07
CA GLY A 164 -9.46 14.35 14.46
C GLY A 164 -8.92 15.52 15.30
N GLY A 165 -8.56 16.64 14.67
CA GLY A 165 -8.20 17.88 15.34
C GLY A 165 -9.20 18.98 15.01
N GLY A 166 -10.28 19.10 15.81
CA GLY A 166 -11.26 20.17 15.59
C GLY A 166 -12.32 20.31 16.68
N ALA A 167 -12.15 21.36 17.49
CA ALA A 167 -13.12 22.10 18.31
C ALA A 167 -13.74 21.43 19.56
N VAL A 168 -13.24 21.85 20.72
CA VAL A 168 -14.08 22.02 21.92
C VAL A 168 -14.89 23.31 21.71
N PRO A 169 -16.23 23.31 21.69
CA PRO A 169 -16.98 24.55 21.78
C PRO A 169 -16.81 25.08 23.21
N GLY A 170 -16.16 26.24 23.33
CA GLY A 170 -16.26 27.03 24.54
C GLY A 170 -17.67 27.60 24.62
N GLU A 171 -18.43 27.17 25.62
CA GLU A 171 -19.64 27.86 26.04
C GLU A 171 -19.21 29.04 26.94
N ALA A 172 -19.55 30.24 26.48
CA ALA A 172 -19.53 31.48 27.26
C ALA A 172 -20.90 31.72 27.88
#